data_AF-A0A8C5Z7N8-F1
#
_entry.id   AF-A0A8C5Z7N8-F1
#
_cell.length_a   1.000
_cell.length_b   1.000
_cell.length_c   1.000
_cell.angle_alpha   90.00
_cell.angle_beta   90.00
_cell.angle_gamma   90.00
#
_symmetry.space_group_name_H-M   'P 1'
#
loop_
_entity.id
_entity.type
_entity.pdbx_description
1 polymer ?
#
loop_
_entity_poly.entity_id
_entity_poly.type
_entity_poly.pdbx_seq_one_letter_code
_entity_poly.pdbx_strand_id
1 'polypeptide(L)'
;MLPLETPLLLTLLLVANSLAQRVRPPRPPTLISSIQPKARFNAQQFSGTWLLVGVGSACRFLQEQGHQAEATTLHVTPQGAAMVINTSRKLDGICWQVRQLYRDTEVAGRFLLQAQGARAPVHMVVAVTDYQGFAILYLERARQLSVKLYARSLPVSDSVLSVFEQQVRSANLTEDQILYFPKYGFCKAADQFHILDEVRGR
;
A
#
# COMPACT_ATOMS: atom_id res chain seq x y z
N MET A 1 82.49 7.62 38.61
CA MET A 1 82.19 6.18 38.48
C MET A 1 80.69 6.05 38.26
N LEU A 2 80.26 5.68 37.06
CA LEU A 2 78.92 5.13 36.76
C LEU A 2 78.80 3.73 37.40
N PRO A 3 77.63 3.05 37.46
CA PRO A 3 76.32 3.35 36.85
C PRO A 3 75.11 3.09 37.81
N LEU A 4 73.86 3.31 37.36
CA LEU A 4 72.84 2.26 37.44
C LEU A 4 71.65 2.59 36.51
N GLU A 5 71.55 1.79 35.46
CA GLU A 5 70.47 1.73 34.48
C GLU A 5 69.13 1.33 35.14
N THR A 6 68.04 1.99 34.77
CA THR A 6 66.67 1.43 34.93
C THR A 6 65.89 1.66 33.64
N PRO A 7 65.40 0.61 32.97
CA PRO A 7 64.54 0.79 31.81
C PRO A 7 63.11 1.06 32.28
N LEU A 8 62.52 2.17 31.84
CA LEU A 8 61.08 2.45 31.97
C LEU A 8 60.31 1.53 31.01
N LEU A 9 59.69 0.48 31.54
CA LEU A 9 58.71 -0.34 30.83
C LEU A 9 57.41 0.45 30.65
N LEU A 10 57.15 0.89 29.43
CA LEU A 10 55.89 1.53 29.02
C LEU A 10 54.84 0.43 28.76
N THR A 11 53.92 0.22 29.69
CA THR A 11 52.78 -0.69 29.51
C THR A 11 51.69 -0.03 28.65
N LEU A 12 51.55 -0.48 27.40
CA LEU A 12 50.41 -0.13 26.56
C LEU A 12 49.14 -0.84 27.09
N LEU A 13 48.23 -0.09 27.68
CA LEU A 13 46.86 -0.54 27.96
C LEU A 13 46.04 -0.50 26.66
N LEU A 14 45.82 -1.66 26.06
CA LEU A 14 44.86 -1.86 24.97
C LEU A 14 43.43 -1.69 25.51
N VAL A 15 42.82 -0.54 25.25
CA VAL A 15 41.39 -0.32 25.51
C VAL A 15 40.62 -1.06 24.42
N ALA A 16 40.09 -2.24 24.76
CA ALA A 16 39.16 -2.96 23.90
C ALA A 16 37.83 -2.19 23.85
N ASN A 17 37.67 -1.33 22.84
CA ASN A 17 36.37 -0.75 22.49
C ASN A 17 35.48 -1.87 21.94
N SER A 18 34.73 -2.53 22.82
CA SER A 18 33.64 -3.40 22.41
C SER A 18 32.58 -2.53 21.74
N LEU A 19 32.39 -2.72 20.42
CA LEU A 19 31.19 -2.25 19.74
C LEU A 19 29.99 -2.96 20.39
N ALA A 20 29.38 -2.30 21.37
CA ALA A 20 28.02 -2.60 21.76
C ALA A 20 27.14 -2.32 20.53
N GLN A 21 26.89 -3.36 19.74
CA GLN A 21 25.88 -3.33 18.69
C GLN A 21 24.56 -2.95 19.37
N ARG A 22 24.14 -1.69 19.21
CA ARG A 22 22.81 -1.26 19.64
C ARG A 22 21.80 -2.11 18.88
N VAL A 23 21.30 -3.16 19.52
CA VAL A 23 20.16 -3.93 19.04
C VAL A 23 19.02 -2.94 18.94
N ARG A 24 18.65 -2.57 17.71
CA ARG A 24 17.56 -1.64 17.47
C ARG A 24 16.28 -2.30 18.00
N PRO A 25 15.51 -1.64 18.88
CA PRO A 25 14.28 -2.24 19.39
C PRO A 25 13.36 -2.61 18.23
N PRO A 26 12.64 -3.74 18.31
CA PRO A 26 11.76 -4.20 17.25
C PRO A 26 10.74 -3.12 16.92
N ARG A 27 10.56 -2.86 15.61
CA ARG A 27 9.64 -1.83 15.14
C ARG A 27 8.21 -2.24 15.53
N PRO A 28 7.39 -1.32 16.07
CA PRO A 28 6.01 -1.66 16.43
C PRO A 28 5.24 -2.22 15.24
N PRO A 29 4.34 -3.20 15.44
CA PRO A 29 3.52 -3.76 14.38
C PRO A 29 2.71 -2.67 13.65
N THR A 30 2.47 -2.86 12.36
CA THR A 30 1.69 -1.94 11.52
C THR A 30 0.20 -2.07 11.83
N LEU A 31 -0.60 -1.03 11.63
CA LEU A 31 -2.05 -1.08 11.92
C LEU A 31 -2.73 -2.16 11.07
N ILE A 32 -2.28 -2.28 9.81
CA ILE A 32 -2.76 -3.26 8.86
C ILE A 32 -2.41 -4.72 9.22
N SER A 33 -1.51 -4.97 10.18
CA SER A 33 -1.18 -6.34 10.59
C SER A 33 -2.37 -7.03 11.26
N SER A 34 -3.24 -6.28 11.91
CA SER A 34 -4.46 -6.80 12.57
C SER A 34 -5.58 -7.20 11.60
N ILE A 35 -5.55 -6.68 10.37
CA ILE A 35 -6.59 -6.89 9.36
C ILE A 35 -6.50 -8.30 8.79
N GLN A 36 -7.59 -9.06 8.86
CA GLN A 36 -7.65 -10.41 8.32
C GLN A 36 -7.80 -10.38 6.79
N PRO A 37 -6.96 -11.07 6.02
CA PRO A 37 -7.16 -11.23 4.58
C PRO A 37 -8.35 -12.16 4.30
N LYS A 38 -8.91 -12.05 3.09
CA LYS A 38 -9.89 -12.99 2.55
C LYS A 38 -9.37 -14.41 2.71
N ALA A 39 -10.11 -15.22 3.46
CA ALA A 39 -9.77 -16.63 3.64
C ALA A 39 -9.63 -17.33 2.28
N ARG A 40 -8.50 -18.02 2.08
CA ARG A 40 -8.16 -18.73 0.83
C ARG A 40 -8.27 -17.81 -0.40
N PHE A 41 -7.73 -16.59 -0.29
CA PHE A 41 -7.69 -15.63 -1.40
C PHE A 41 -7.18 -16.28 -2.69
N ASN A 42 -7.90 -16.05 -3.79
CA ASN A 42 -7.56 -16.57 -5.12
C ASN A 42 -7.30 -15.41 -6.09
N ALA A 43 -6.03 -15.21 -6.47
CA ALA A 43 -5.62 -14.12 -7.37
C ALA A 43 -6.26 -14.24 -8.76
N GLN A 44 -6.49 -15.46 -9.25
CA GLN A 44 -7.08 -15.70 -10.57
C GLN A 44 -8.54 -15.23 -10.61
N GLN A 45 -9.33 -15.52 -9.57
CA GLN A 45 -10.71 -15.02 -9.46
C GLN A 45 -10.75 -13.51 -9.23
N PHE A 46 -9.74 -12.95 -8.55
CA PHE A 46 -9.61 -11.52 -8.31
C PHE A 46 -9.14 -10.72 -9.55
N SER A 47 -8.64 -11.40 -10.58
CA SER A 47 -8.12 -10.77 -11.80
C SER A 47 -9.16 -9.96 -12.58
N GLY A 48 -8.70 -9.13 -13.50
CA GLY A 48 -9.54 -8.31 -14.36
C GLY A 48 -9.82 -6.93 -13.81
N THR A 49 -10.89 -6.31 -14.31
CA THR A 49 -11.18 -4.89 -14.08
C THR A 49 -11.99 -4.65 -12.82
N TRP A 50 -11.66 -3.58 -12.10
CA TRP A 50 -12.28 -3.09 -10.88
C TRP A 50 -12.44 -1.57 -10.93
N LEU A 51 -13.61 -1.05 -10.57
CA LEU A 51 -13.91 0.38 -10.53
C LEU A 51 -13.81 0.87 -9.09
N LEU A 52 -13.07 1.95 -8.84
CA LEU A 52 -12.98 2.55 -7.51
C LEU A 52 -14.30 3.26 -7.18
N VAL A 53 -14.92 2.89 -6.07
CA VAL A 53 -16.22 3.42 -5.63
C VAL A 53 -16.04 4.45 -4.54
N GLY A 54 -15.21 4.14 -3.54
CA GLY A 54 -15.01 5.01 -2.39
C GLY A 54 -13.74 4.68 -1.61
N VAL A 55 -13.24 5.67 -0.87
CA VAL A 55 -12.06 5.58 -0.02
C VAL A 55 -12.35 6.20 1.33
N GLY A 56 -12.19 5.42 2.40
CA GLY A 56 -12.08 5.95 3.77
C GLY A 56 -10.61 6.22 4.09
N SER A 57 -10.24 7.45 4.42
CA SER A 57 -8.85 7.78 4.81
C SER A 57 -8.72 9.13 5.52
N ALA A 58 -7.91 9.19 6.58
CA ALA A 58 -7.49 10.44 7.23
C ALA A 58 -6.44 11.24 6.43
N CYS A 59 -6.10 10.83 5.20
CA CYS A 59 -5.13 11.53 4.36
C CYS A 59 -5.64 12.94 4.03
N ARG A 60 -4.97 13.97 4.56
CA ARG A 60 -5.32 15.38 4.40
C ARG A 60 -5.56 15.80 2.94
N PHE A 61 -4.72 15.34 2.02
CA PHE A 61 -4.89 15.65 0.60
C PHE A 61 -6.22 15.14 0.05
N LEU A 62 -6.65 13.93 0.43
CA LEU A 62 -7.94 13.39 0.01
C LEU A 62 -9.11 14.14 0.65
N GLN A 63 -8.96 14.58 1.91
CA GLN A 63 -9.99 15.35 2.61
C GLN A 63 -10.18 16.75 2.01
N GLU A 64 -9.09 17.42 1.64
CA GLU A 64 -9.15 18.78 1.08
C GLU A 64 -9.47 18.78 -0.42
N GLN A 65 -8.89 17.84 -1.18
CA GLN A 65 -9.01 17.80 -2.65
C GLN A 65 -9.98 16.72 -3.15
N GLY A 66 -10.80 16.14 -2.26
CA GLY A 66 -11.72 15.06 -2.62
C GLY A 66 -12.75 15.46 -3.69
N HIS A 67 -13.11 16.75 -3.73
CA HIS A 67 -13.98 17.31 -4.77
C HIS A 67 -13.40 17.20 -6.20
N GLN A 68 -12.11 16.93 -6.33
CA GLN A 68 -11.40 16.70 -7.61
C GLN A 68 -11.14 15.20 -7.85
N ALA A 69 -11.83 14.31 -7.14
CA ALA A 69 -11.71 12.88 -7.36
C ALA A 69 -12.05 12.54 -8.81
N GLU A 70 -11.20 11.74 -9.44
CA GLU A 70 -11.35 11.31 -10.84
C GLU A 70 -11.75 9.85 -10.91
N ALA A 71 -12.61 9.52 -11.87
CA ALA A 71 -13.02 8.13 -12.10
C ALA A 71 -11.78 7.24 -12.31
N THR A 72 -11.63 6.25 -11.43
CA THR A 72 -10.42 5.44 -11.33
C THR A 72 -10.74 3.97 -11.56
N THR A 73 -10.00 3.35 -12.47
CA THR A 73 -10.11 1.92 -12.81
C THR A 73 -8.83 1.20 -12.43
N LEU A 74 -8.94 -0.01 -11.87
CA LEU A 74 -7.83 -0.93 -11.71
C LEU A 74 -8.02 -2.10 -12.68
N HIS A 75 -6.94 -2.52 -13.34
CA HIS A 75 -6.86 -3.80 -14.02
C HIS A 75 -5.81 -4.66 -13.33
N VAL A 76 -6.25 -5.81 -12.81
CA VAL A 76 -5.41 -6.73 -12.03
C VAL A 76 -5.03 -7.93 -12.88
N THR A 77 -3.73 -8.18 -12.99
CA THR A 77 -3.17 -9.32 -13.71
C THR A 77 -2.30 -10.14 -12.75
N PRO A 78 -2.69 -11.38 -12.38
CA PRO A 78 -1.86 -12.27 -11.58
C PRO A 78 -0.52 -12.57 -12.28
N GLN A 79 0.55 -12.62 -11.51
CA GLN A 79 1.90 -12.96 -11.96
C GLN A 79 2.56 -13.88 -10.93
N GLY A 80 2.32 -15.18 -11.04
CA GLY A 80 2.67 -16.14 -10.00
C GLY A 80 1.87 -15.86 -8.73
N ALA A 81 2.56 -15.72 -7.60
CA ALA A 81 1.93 -15.32 -6.32
C ALA A 81 1.68 -13.81 -6.23
N ALA A 82 2.42 -13.00 -7.00
CA ALA A 82 2.27 -11.55 -7.06
C ALA A 82 1.13 -11.12 -8.00
N MET A 83 0.82 -9.82 -8.02
CA MET A 83 -0.13 -9.22 -8.95
C MET A 83 0.43 -7.93 -9.55
N VAL A 84 0.28 -7.77 -10.86
CA VAL A 84 0.46 -6.48 -11.53
C VAL A 84 -0.88 -5.75 -11.48
N ILE A 85 -0.87 -4.52 -10.99
CA ILE A 85 -2.05 -3.65 -10.93
C ILE A 85 -1.79 -2.43 -11.80
N ASN A 86 -2.60 -2.27 -12.85
CA ASN A 86 -2.63 -1.07 -13.68
C ASN A 86 -3.75 -0.17 -13.17
N THR A 87 -3.42 1.00 -12.65
CA THR A 87 -4.40 2.00 -12.20
C THR A 87 -4.52 3.08 -13.25
N SER A 88 -5.72 3.27 -13.80
CA SER A 88 -6.01 4.27 -14.82
C SER A 88 -6.96 5.33 -14.28
N ARG A 89 -6.63 6.60 -14.48
CA ARG A 89 -7.46 7.75 -14.11
C ARG A 89 -7.22 8.91 -15.06
N LYS A 90 -8.14 9.87 -15.08
CA LYS A 90 -7.89 11.14 -15.76
C LYS A 90 -7.04 12.06 -14.89
N LEU A 91 -6.24 12.88 -15.55
CA LEU A 91 -5.60 14.06 -14.99
C LEU A 91 -5.69 15.13 -16.09
N ASP A 92 -6.37 16.23 -15.80
CA ASP A 92 -6.61 17.33 -16.75
C ASP A 92 -7.22 16.86 -18.08
N GLY A 93 -8.17 15.92 -18.01
CA GLY A 93 -8.86 15.34 -19.16
C GLY A 93 -8.09 14.25 -19.91
N ILE A 94 -6.81 14.04 -19.61
CA ILE A 94 -5.95 13.04 -20.25
C ILE A 94 -5.92 11.76 -19.42
N CYS A 95 -5.98 10.61 -20.08
CA CYS A 95 -5.91 9.31 -19.41
C CYS A 95 -4.47 8.92 -19.10
N TRP A 96 -4.19 8.77 -17.81
CA TRP A 96 -2.92 8.27 -17.30
C TRP A 96 -3.09 6.86 -16.77
N GLN A 97 -2.06 6.03 -16.94
CA GLN A 97 -1.99 4.69 -16.39
C GLN A 97 -0.72 4.51 -15.57
N VAL A 98 -0.87 4.03 -14.34
CA VAL A 98 0.25 3.67 -13.45
C VAL A 98 0.29 2.16 -13.31
N ARG A 99 1.41 1.55 -13.68
CA ARG A 99 1.62 0.10 -13.62
C ARG A 99 2.49 -0.24 -12.41
N GLN A 100 1.96 -1.03 -11.48
CA GLN A 100 2.62 -1.37 -10.22
C GLN A 100 2.67 -2.89 -10.00
N LEU A 101 3.74 -3.38 -9.37
CA LEU A 101 3.87 -4.78 -8.96
C LEU A 101 3.64 -4.90 -7.46
N TYR A 102 2.53 -5.53 -7.09
CA TYR A 102 2.19 -5.91 -5.73
C TYR A 102 2.72 -7.32 -5.49
N ARG A 103 3.85 -7.41 -4.80
CA ARG A 103 4.49 -8.70 -4.48
C ARG A 103 3.67 -9.41 -3.42
N ASP A 104 3.60 -10.73 -3.52
CA ASP A 104 3.06 -11.55 -2.45
C ASP A 104 3.86 -11.37 -1.17
N THR A 105 3.21 -11.74 -0.08
CA THR A 105 3.85 -12.01 1.20
C THR A 105 3.57 -13.46 1.56
N GLU A 106 4.13 -13.95 2.66
CA GLU A 106 3.89 -15.33 3.14
C GLU A 106 2.40 -15.66 3.39
N VAL A 107 1.54 -14.64 3.50
CA VAL A 107 0.11 -14.80 3.75
C VAL A 107 -0.71 -14.42 2.52
N ALA A 108 -1.46 -15.39 1.99
CA ALA A 108 -2.34 -15.18 0.85
C ALA A 108 -3.35 -14.03 1.10
N GLY A 109 -3.54 -13.18 0.09
CA GLY A 109 -4.39 -11.98 0.19
C GLY A 109 -3.70 -10.76 0.81
N ARG A 110 -2.44 -10.89 1.24
CA ARG A 110 -1.58 -9.79 1.65
C ARG A 110 -0.47 -9.55 0.63
N PHE A 111 -0.24 -8.28 0.32
CA PHE A 111 0.71 -7.86 -0.70
C PHE A 111 1.53 -6.65 -0.25
N LEU A 112 2.69 -6.49 -0.89
CA LEU A 112 3.60 -5.37 -0.67
C LEU A 112 3.96 -4.72 -2.00
N LEU A 113 3.65 -3.43 -2.13
CA LEU A 113 4.25 -2.56 -3.11
C LEU A 113 5.51 -1.94 -2.50
N GLN A 114 6.65 -2.23 -3.13
CA GLN A 114 7.95 -1.73 -2.67
C GLN A 114 8.04 -0.21 -2.82
N ALA A 115 8.85 0.39 -1.95
CA ALA A 115 9.22 1.80 -2.05
C ALA A 115 9.91 2.10 -3.39
N GLN A 116 9.60 3.25 -3.98
CA GLN A 116 10.32 3.79 -5.13
C GLN A 116 10.82 5.20 -4.81
N GLY A 117 12.13 5.41 -4.93
CA GLY A 117 12.78 6.63 -4.49
C GLY A 117 12.47 6.94 -3.02
N ALA A 118 12.05 8.17 -2.73
CA ALA A 118 11.72 8.62 -1.38
C ALA A 118 10.33 8.15 -0.86
N ARG A 119 9.56 7.39 -1.66
CA ARG A 119 8.21 6.98 -1.28
C ARG A 119 8.24 5.83 -0.27
N ALA A 120 7.45 5.92 0.80
CA ALA A 120 7.24 4.79 1.71
C ALA A 120 6.56 3.61 0.97
N PRO A 121 6.88 2.35 1.35
CA PRO A 121 6.21 1.17 0.81
C PRO A 121 4.72 1.16 1.18
N VAL A 122 3.94 0.39 0.42
CA VAL A 122 2.50 0.24 0.65
C VAL A 122 2.17 -1.23 0.93
N HIS A 123 1.63 -1.49 2.11
CA HIS A 123 1.06 -2.78 2.45
C HIS A 123 -0.40 -2.80 1.98
N MET A 124 -0.84 -3.89 1.37
CA MET A 124 -2.21 -4.08 0.90
C MET A 124 -2.76 -5.40 1.44
N VAL A 125 -4.02 -5.39 1.86
CA VAL A 125 -4.78 -6.58 2.25
C VAL A 125 -6.10 -6.58 1.52
N VAL A 126 -6.38 -7.64 0.76
CA VAL A 126 -7.73 -7.90 0.23
C VAL A 126 -8.53 -8.55 1.35
N ALA A 127 -9.35 -7.78 2.05
CA ALA A 127 -10.03 -8.22 3.28
C ALA A 127 -11.37 -8.92 2.97
N VAL A 128 -12.22 -8.26 2.18
CA VAL A 128 -13.57 -8.76 1.86
C VAL A 128 -13.76 -8.73 0.36
N THR A 129 -14.16 -9.84 -0.24
CA THR A 129 -14.53 -9.89 -1.66
C THR A 129 -15.34 -11.15 -1.96
N ASP A 130 -16.28 -11.03 -2.89
CA ASP A 130 -16.98 -12.13 -3.55
C ASP A 130 -16.39 -12.43 -4.95
N TYR A 131 -15.32 -11.73 -5.34
CA TYR A 131 -14.65 -11.75 -6.65
C TYR A 131 -15.48 -11.24 -7.85
N GLN A 132 -16.81 -11.33 -7.77
CA GLN A 132 -17.74 -11.09 -8.87
C GLN A 132 -18.47 -9.73 -8.80
N GLY A 133 -18.68 -9.20 -7.60
CA GLY A 133 -19.42 -7.96 -7.37
C GLY A 133 -18.53 -6.86 -6.83
N PHE A 134 -17.85 -7.12 -5.72
CA PHE A 134 -17.12 -6.10 -4.98
C PHE A 134 -15.86 -6.61 -4.29
N ALA A 135 -15.02 -5.67 -3.89
CA ALA A 135 -13.86 -5.91 -3.06
C ALA A 135 -13.58 -4.74 -2.12
N ILE A 136 -13.25 -5.04 -0.86
CA ILE A 136 -12.79 -4.07 0.13
C ILE A 136 -11.33 -4.38 0.45
N LEU A 137 -10.48 -3.40 0.17
CA LEU A 137 -9.04 -3.47 0.36
C LEU A 137 -8.62 -2.51 1.46
N TYR A 138 -7.73 -2.98 2.33
CA TYR A 138 -7.01 -2.13 3.26
C TYR A 138 -5.63 -1.81 2.69
N LEU A 139 -5.24 -0.54 2.74
CA LEU A 139 -3.90 -0.10 2.36
C LEU A 139 -3.28 0.67 3.51
N GLU A 140 -2.01 0.40 3.80
CA GLU A 140 -1.23 1.18 4.75
C GLU A 140 0.04 1.72 4.08
N ARG A 141 0.23 3.03 4.18
CA ARG A 141 1.44 3.72 3.73
C ARG A 141 1.87 4.70 4.81
N ALA A 142 3.15 4.69 5.18
CA ALA A 142 3.69 5.58 6.22
C ALA A 142 2.84 5.59 7.51
N ARG A 143 2.36 4.42 7.95
CA ARG A 143 1.50 4.22 9.13
C ARG A 143 0.11 4.86 9.04
N GLN A 144 -0.30 5.31 7.85
CA GLN A 144 -1.64 5.80 7.59
C GLN A 144 -2.45 4.70 6.92
N LEU A 145 -3.50 4.24 7.59
CA LEU A 145 -4.43 3.22 7.09
C LEU A 145 -5.50 3.88 6.21
N SER A 146 -5.94 3.15 5.19
CA SER A 146 -7.05 3.52 4.33
C SER A 146 -7.84 2.28 3.92
N VAL A 147 -9.13 2.45 3.70
CA VAL A 147 -10.05 1.41 3.26
C VAL A 147 -10.61 1.81 1.90
N LYS A 148 -10.59 0.92 0.92
CA LYS A 148 -11.05 1.19 -0.44
C LYS A 148 -12.10 0.18 -0.87
N LEU A 149 -13.23 0.66 -1.37
CA LEU A 149 -14.25 -0.16 -2.01
C LEU A 149 -14.07 -0.13 -3.53
N TYR A 150 -14.04 -1.31 -4.12
CA TYR A 150 -14.07 -1.53 -5.56
C TYR A 150 -15.29 -2.35 -5.96
N ALA A 151 -15.77 -2.14 -7.18
CA ALA A 151 -16.86 -2.91 -7.77
C ALA A 151 -16.53 -3.37 -9.20
N ARG A 152 -17.11 -4.48 -9.64
CA ARG A 152 -17.01 -4.92 -11.04
C ARG A 152 -17.86 -4.08 -11.99
N SER A 153 -18.98 -3.55 -11.49
CA SER A 153 -19.93 -2.72 -12.23
C SER A 153 -20.63 -1.73 -11.28
N LEU A 154 -21.29 -0.73 -11.85
CA LEU A 154 -22.11 0.26 -11.14
C LEU A 154 -23.58 0.13 -11.58
N PRO A 155 -24.56 0.46 -10.72
CA PRO A 155 -24.40 0.91 -9.33
C PRO A 155 -24.03 -0.23 -8.38
N VAL A 156 -23.47 0.13 -7.22
CA VAL A 156 -23.21 -0.80 -6.11
C VAL A 156 -24.45 -0.88 -5.23
N SER A 157 -24.75 -2.05 -4.67
CA SER A 157 -25.91 -2.23 -3.77
C SER A 157 -25.69 -1.57 -2.41
N ASP A 158 -26.78 -1.14 -1.77
CA ASP A 158 -26.75 -0.54 -0.43
C ASP A 158 -26.17 -1.49 0.63
N SER A 159 -26.38 -2.80 0.46
CA SER A 159 -25.78 -3.81 1.32
C SER A 159 -24.25 -3.79 1.26
N VAL A 160 -23.66 -3.62 0.08
CA VAL A 160 -22.20 -3.55 -0.10
C VAL A 160 -21.66 -2.22 0.44
N LEU A 161 -22.39 -1.11 0.23
CA LEU A 161 -22.03 0.19 0.80
C LEU A 161 -22.01 0.14 2.33
N SER A 162 -23.03 -0.48 2.94
CA SER A 162 -23.12 -0.67 4.40
C SER A 162 -21.94 -1.48 4.95
N VAL A 163 -21.54 -2.55 4.25
CA VAL A 163 -20.35 -3.35 4.61
C VAL A 163 -19.10 -2.48 4.52
N PHE A 164 -18.93 -1.67 3.48
CA PHE A 164 -17.80 -0.77 3.33
C PHE A 164 -17.73 0.26 4.47
N GLU A 165 -18.83 0.93 4.80
CA GLU A 165 -18.90 1.89 5.91
C GLU A 165 -18.57 1.23 7.26
N GLN A 166 -19.03 -0.02 7.48
CA GLN A 166 -18.66 -0.78 8.67
C GLN A 166 -17.14 -1.07 8.72
N GLN A 167 -16.53 -1.40 7.59
CA GLN A 167 -15.08 -1.60 7.50
C GLN A 167 -14.30 -0.30 7.76
N VAL A 168 -14.79 0.85 7.29
CA VAL A 168 -14.23 2.18 7.60
C VAL A 168 -14.30 2.46 9.10
N ARG A 169 -15.47 2.27 9.73
CA ARG A 169 -15.62 2.45 11.19
C ARG A 169 -14.70 1.52 11.99
N SER A 170 -14.58 0.26 11.56
CA SER A 170 -13.66 -0.73 12.17
C SER A 170 -12.18 -0.36 12.03
N ALA A 171 -11.85 0.51 11.07
CA ALA A 171 -10.53 1.06 10.86
C ALA A 171 -10.25 2.33 11.70
N ASN A 172 -11.16 2.69 12.62
CA ASN A 172 -11.14 3.94 13.39
C ASN A 172 -11.17 5.20 12.50
N LEU A 173 -11.86 5.11 11.36
CA LEU A 173 -12.14 6.22 10.48
C LEU A 173 -13.62 6.59 10.59
N THR A 174 -13.93 7.86 10.36
CA THR A 174 -15.29 8.41 10.46
C THR A 174 -15.97 8.50 9.09
N GLU A 175 -17.28 8.73 9.07
CA GLU A 175 -18.05 8.82 7.82
C GLU A 175 -17.68 10.05 7.00
N ASP A 176 -17.34 11.17 7.65
CA ASP A 176 -16.80 12.37 6.99
C ASP A 176 -15.44 12.13 6.33
N GLN A 177 -14.74 11.06 6.70
CA GLN A 177 -13.49 10.66 6.08
C GLN A 177 -13.68 9.73 4.87
N ILE A 178 -14.93 9.46 4.48
CA ILE A 178 -15.27 8.71 3.28
C ILE A 178 -15.41 9.66 2.09
N LEU A 179 -14.63 9.39 1.05
CA LEU A 179 -14.74 10.05 -0.24
C LEU A 179 -15.25 9.07 -1.29
N TYR A 180 -16.41 9.36 -1.87
CA TYR A 180 -16.92 8.62 -3.02
C TYR A 180 -16.37 9.18 -4.34
N PHE A 181 -16.07 8.29 -5.27
CA PHE A 181 -15.48 8.63 -6.56
C PHE A 181 -16.54 8.78 -7.65
N PRO A 182 -16.26 9.51 -8.74
CA PRO A 182 -17.20 9.67 -9.84
C PRO A 182 -17.63 8.33 -10.46
N LYS A 183 -18.91 8.24 -10.81
CA LYS A 183 -19.53 7.05 -11.42
C LYS A 183 -19.43 7.01 -12.95
N TYR A 184 -18.82 8.03 -13.55
CA TYR A 184 -18.69 8.21 -15.00
C TYR A 184 -17.33 8.84 -15.33
N GLY A 185 -16.94 8.79 -16.61
CA GLY A 185 -15.70 9.42 -17.07
C GLY A 185 -14.45 8.56 -16.93
N PHE A 186 -14.59 7.25 -16.69
CA PHE A 186 -13.49 6.28 -16.63
C PHE A 186 -12.62 6.30 -17.90
N CYS A 187 -11.33 6.05 -17.71
CA CYS A 187 -10.39 5.86 -18.80
C CYS A 187 -10.55 4.50 -19.47
N LYS A 188 -10.56 4.49 -20.81
CA LYS A 188 -10.54 3.26 -21.61
C LYS A 188 -9.12 2.76 -21.87
N ALA A 189 -8.21 3.66 -22.21
CA ALA A 189 -6.80 3.40 -22.43
C ALA A 189 -5.98 4.68 -22.22
N ALA A 190 -4.69 4.51 -21.90
CA ALA A 190 -3.69 5.57 -21.94
C ALA A 190 -2.75 5.29 -23.13
N ASP A 191 -2.29 6.34 -23.82
CA ASP A 191 -1.26 6.18 -24.85
C ASP A 191 0.13 5.98 -24.21
N GLN A 192 1.12 5.64 -25.04
CA GLN A 192 2.47 5.30 -24.59
C GLN A 192 3.20 6.40 -23.80
N PHE A 193 2.81 7.67 -23.96
CA PHE A 193 3.44 8.80 -23.27
C PHE A 193 2.84 9.04 -21.88
N HIS A 194 1.66 8.45 -21.61
CA HIS A 194 0.91 8.62 -20.35
C HIS A 194 0.88 7.33 -19.51
N ILE A 195 1.86 6.44 -19.73
CA ILE A 195 2.07 5.23 -18.93
C ILE A 195 3.29 5.44 -18.02
N LEU A 196 3.04 5.43 -16.71
CA LEU A 196 4.08 5.37 -15.69
C LEU A 196 4.30 3.90 -15.28
N ASP A 197 5.40 3.29 -15.75
CA ASP A 197 5.79 1.92 -15.37
C ASP A 197 6.65 1.91 -14.10
N GLU A 198 6.02 1.64 -12.96
CA GLU A 198 6.66 1.46 -11.67
C GLU A 198 7.08 -0.01 -11.43
N VAL A 199 7.05 -0.90 -12.42
CA VAL A 199 7.59 -2.26 -12.29
C VAL A 199 9.05 -2.32 -12.70
N ARG A 200 9.42 -1.57 -13.73
CA ARG A 200 10.78 -1.53 -14.31
C ARG A 200 11.70 -0.55 -13.59
N GLY A 201 11.66 -0.51 -12.25
CA GLY A 201 12.35 0.49 -11.42
C GLY A 201 13.69 0.94 -12.01
N ARG A 202 13.86 2.26 -12.16
CA ARG A 202 15.16 2.85 -12.54
C ARG A 202 16.21 2.52 -11.50
#